data_AF-A0A067SZ12-F1
#
_entry.id   AF-A0A067SZ12-F1
#
_cell.length_a   1.000
_cell.length_b   1.000
_cell.length_c   1.000
_cell.angle_alpha   90.00
_cell.angle_beta   90.00
_cell.angle_gamma   90.00
#
_symmetry.space_group_name_H-M   'P 1'
#
loop_
_entity.id
_entity.type
_entity.pdbx_description
1 polymer ?
#
loop_
_entity_poly.entity_id
_entity_poly.type
_entity_poly.pdbx_seq_one_letter_code
_entity_poly.pdbx_strand_id
1 'polypeptide(L)'
;MPTATATTVTRTALYPAQLPLKVGLKPSAPSSPAKAPTPPSPKTAQNSTTATLRSLYNRAARAFVLRDIPLTYSLIRSAFDLLKPPSSASDSLSDHRRKWDILRITFEATVYTSPPSAAEFLPDSLRAILSESPPALATSIYNRSLTFFTPSAQNPQKTVLNAAYLPIQVLTTLVYSALKLDAPDVGRMIIEDWLARREPRYSLDQQDISEGDGYVKVLDIYCLHILPKLELWEYAKEFLEYEGEMPAHRREHLKSSLNNIYIQAMASRRPIQPAKSNSLLPPTPSTSSPRPYSPAPSSSSSSSSSLSTTSTHTVVPATPRGNRPPISGLTSLSHPSSSTTSISSDETATPRMRHASIPNGNGTNGHSHPQSKSRTISSSASSTYSSRHSRSSHLGHQLSTRQGSPSTYALIRASLAPYLTSTKVTTFLLLFVLVPLISFVLRMRRRRKLLATLGGGGAVAGVAAASSAVTNAELVRRRLHAASGVVESGLVQRAWGEIVRVVGDTVKMAGSGLV
;
A
#
# COMPACT_ATOMS: atom_id res chain seq x y z
N MET A 1 -51.82 -17.80 -27.30
CA MET A 1 -50.63 -18.03 -28.15
C MET A 1 -50.05 -16.66 -28.51
N PRO A 2 -48.72 -16.47 -28.66
CA PRO A 2 -47.72 -17.45 -29.08
C PRO A 2 -47.09 -18.27 -27.94
N THR A 3 -46.50 -19.41 -28.31
CA THR A 3 -45.76 -20.31 -27.42
C THR A 3 -44.27 -20.06 -27.60
N ALA A 4 -43.56 -19.71 -26.53
CA ALA A 4 -42.11 -19.52 -26.58
C ALA A 4 -41.38 -20.83 -26.23
N THR A 5 -40.85 -21.52 -27.25
CA THR A 5 -40.04 -22.73 -27.07
C THR A 5 -38.68 -22.39 -26.46
N ALA A 6 -38.48 -22.71 -25.18
CA ALA A 6 -37.19 -22.58 -24.52
C ALA A 6 -36.30 -23.81 -24.81
N THR A 7 -35.31 -23.65 -25.69
CA THR A 7 -34.36 -24.72 -26.01
C THR A 7 -33.24 -24.78 -24.97
N THR A 8 -33.40 -25.64 -23.96
CA THR A 8 -32.38 -25.87 -22.93
C THR A 8 -31.20 -26.68 -23.49
N VAL A 9 -30.12 -26.00 -23.90
CA VAL A 9 -28.87 -26.67 -24.32
C VAL A 9 -28.01 -26.97 -23.09
N THR A 10 -28.25 -28.12 -22.46
CA THR A 10 -27.48 -28.62 -21.32
C THR A 10 -26.08 -29.07 -21.78
N ARG A 11 -25.13 -28.14 -21.89
CA ARG A 11 -23.76 -28.44 -22.31
C ARG A 11 -22.92 -28.94 -21.13
N THR A 12 -23.15 -30.19 -20.73
CA THR A 12 -22.37 -30.90 -19.70
C THR A 12 -20.94 -31.16 -20.17
N ALA A 13 -20.06 -30.17 -20.02
CA ALA A 13 -18.65 -30.29 -20.36
C ALA A 13 -17.87 -31.03 -19.27
N LEU A 14 -18.01 -32.37 -19.24
CA LEU A 14 -17.07 -33.24 -18.54
C LEU A 14 -15.69 -33.12 -19.20
N TYR A 15 -14.80 -32.33 -18.61
CA TYR A 15 -13.39 -32.26 -19.00
C TYR A 15 -12.57 -33.32 -18.25
N PRO A 16 -12.18 -34.44 -18.88
CA PRO A 16 -11.10 -35.26 -18.34
C PRO A 16 -9.78 -34.49 -18.49
N ALA A 17 -9.24 -34.02 -17.36
CA ALA A 17 -7.92 -33.40 -17.31
C ALA A 17 -6.80 -34.44 -17.44
N GLN A 18 -6.71 -35.11 -18.60
CA GLN A 18 -5.58 -35.95 -18.95
C GLN A 18 -4.69 -35.23 -19.98
N LEU A 19 -3.55 -34.75 -19.50
CA LEU A 19 -2.44 -34.35 -20.35
C LEU A 19 -1.94 -35.58 -21.13
N PRO A 20 -1.91 -35.56 -22.48
CA PRO A 20 -1.37 -36.67 -23.24
C PRO A 20 0.16 -36.67 -23.13
N LEU A 21 0.69 -37.31 -22.09
CA LEU A 21 2.08 -37.73 -22.00
C LEU A 21 2.32 -38.78 -23.09
N LYS A 22 2.72 -38.33 -24.28
CA LYS A 22 3.05 -39.18 -25.42
C LYS A 22 4.39 -39.87 -25.19
N VAL A 23 4.40 -40.85 -24.28
CA VAL A 23 5.52 -41.79 -24.07
C VAL A 23 5.57 -42.71 -25.28
N GLY A 24 6.43 -42.37 -26.24
CA GLY A 24 6.73 -43.24 -27.37
C GLY A 24 7.49 -44.48 -26.90
N LEU A 25 6.77 -45.57 -26.65
CA LEU A 25 7.36 -46.89 -26.43
C LEU A 25 8.02 -47.37 -27.72
N LYS A 26 9.32 -47.08 -27.86
CA LYS A 26 10.17 -47.63 -28.93
C LYS A 26 10.52 -49.08 -28.55
N PRO A 27 10.16 -50.09 -29.36
CA PRO A 27 10.45 -51.48 -29.02
C PRO A 27 11.96 -51.72 -28.94
N SER A 28 12.39 -52.40 -27.88
CA SER A 28 13.78 -52.64 -27.53
C SER A 28 14.35 -53.87 -28.24
N ALA A 29 15.41 -53.68 -29.04
CA ALA A 29 16.32 -54.76 -29.41
C ALA A 29 17.22 -55.15 -28.22
N PRO A 30 17.68 -56.41 -28.11
CA PRO A 30 18.32 -56.91 -26.90
C PRO A 30 19.81 -56.55 -26.74
N SER A 31 20.21 -56.50 -25.47
CA SER A 31 21.58 -56.65 -24.95
C SER A 31 22.70 -55.74 -25.51
N SER A 32 22.98 -54.68 -24.75
CA SER A 32 24.34 -54.17 -24.54
C SER A 32 24.49 -53.76 -23.07
N PRO A 33 25.66 -53.98 -22.42
CA PRO A 33 25.78 -53.86 -20.97
C PRO A 33 25.53 -52.43 -20.48
N ALA A 34 24.74 -52.31 -19.41
CA ALA A 34 24.15 -51.06 -18.97
C ALA A 34 25.19 -50.07 -18.40
N LYS A 35 25.54 -49.05 -19.20
CA LYS A 35 26.18 -47.84 -18.70
C LYS A 35 25.14 -47.02 -17.94
N ALA A 36 25.33 -46.84 -16.63
CA ALA A 36 24.35 -46.19 -15.76
C ALA A 36 23.93 -44.81 -16.32
N PRO A 37 22.62 -44.45 -16.30
CA PRO A 37 22.14 -43.21 -16.88
C PRO A 37 22.70 -42.02 -16.10
N THR A 38 23.64 -41.30 -16.73
CA THR A 38 24.23 -40.08 -16.15
C THR A 38 23.13 -39.06 -15.89
N PRO A 39 22.98 -38.52 -14.66
CA PRO A 39 21.90 -37.58 -14.36
C PRO A 39 22.01 -36.34 -15.26
N PRO A 40 20.88 -35.86 -15.84
CA PRO A 40 20.91 -34.72 -16.75
C PRO A 40 21.42 -33.47 -16.02
N SER A 41 22.35 -32.76 -16.66
CA SER A 41 22.97 -31.56 -16.10
C SER A 41 21.91 -30.52 -15.66
N PRO A 42 22.04 -29.92 -14.47
CA PRO A 42 20.97 -29.09 -13.87
C PRO A 42 20.56 -27.89 -14.73
N LYS A 43 21.46 -27.38 -15.59
CA LYS A 43 21.17 -26.28 -16.52
C LYS A 43 20.07 -26.64 -17.54
N THR A 44 20.03 -27.89 -18.01
CA THR A 44 19.05 -28.33 -19.01
C THR A 44 17.63 -28.40 -18.42
N ALA A 45 17.51 -28.82 -17.15
CA ALA A 45 16.24 -28.86 -16.43
C ALA A 45 15.65 -27.47 -16.16
N GLN A 46 16.48 -26.46 -15.85
CA GLN A 46 16.00 -25.09 -15.64
C GLN A 46 15.40 -24.49 -16.93
N ASN A 47 16.01 -24.73 -18.08
CA ASN A 47 15.52 -24.25 -19.36
C ASN A 47 14.12 -24.82 -19.71
N SER A 48 13.87 -26.10 -19.45
CA SER A 48 12.55 -26.71 -19.70
C SER A 48 11.46 -26.12 -18.78
N THR A 49 11.78 -25.87 -17.50
CA THR A 49 10.85 -25.23 -16.55
C THR A 49 10.48 -23.81 -16.98
N THR A 50 11.45 -22.98 -17.39
CA THR A 50 11.13 -21.60 -17.85
C THR A 50 10.29 -21.59 -19.14
N ALA A 51 10.54 -22.50 -20.08
CA ALA A 51 9.72 -22.63 -21.29
C ALA A 51 8.27 -23.03 -20.96
N THR A 52 8.11 -23.99 -20.04
CA THR A 52 6.79 -24.44 -19.54
C THR A 52 6.04 -23.30 -18.85
N LEU A 53 6.71 -22.56 -17.96
CA LEU A 53 6.12 -21.40 -17.27
C LEU A 53 5.71 -20.27 -18.22
N ARG A 54 6.45 -20.03 -19.32
CA ARG A 54 6.05 -19.06 -20.36
C ARG A 54 4.79 -19.51 -21.11
N SER A 55 4.73 -20.78 -21.49
CA SER A 55 3.57 -21.36 -22.18
C SER A 55 2.31 -21.31 -21.31
N LEU A 56 2.42 -21.73 -20.04
CA LEU A 56 1.35 -21.66 -19.05
C LEU A 56 0.89 -20.21 -18.81
N TYR A 57 1.81 -19.25 -18.73
CA TYR A 57 1.48 -17.84 -18.47
C TYR A 57 0.65 -17.23 -19.60
N ASN A 58 1.06 -17.46 -20.85
CA ASN A 58 0.32 -16.98 -22.02
C ASN A 58 -1.10 -17.58 -22.09
N ARG A 59 -1.25 -18.87 -21.74
CA ARG A 59 -2.55 -19.53 -21.66
C ARG A 59 -3.41 -18.98 -20.51
N ALA A 60 -2.82 -18.76 -19.33
CA ALA A 60 -3.51 -18.22 -18.15
C ALA A 60 -3.96 -16.77 -18.36
N ALA A 61 -3.11 -15.92 -18.94
CA ALA A 61 -3.45 -14.55 -19.29
C ALA A 61 -4.60 -14.50 -20.32
N ARG A 62 -4.59 -15.38 -21.33
CA ARG A 62 -5.69 -15.47 -22.30
C ARG A 62 -6.99 -15.94 -21.65
N ALA A 63 -6.94 -16.97 -20.79
CA ALA A 63 -8.10 -17.43 -20.03
C ALA A 63 -8.67 -16.32 -19.13
N PHE A 64 -7.80 -15.56 -18.46
CA PHE A 64 -8.18 -14.44 -17.61
C PHE A 64 -8.91 -13.33 -18.38
N VAL A 65 -8.37 -12.92 -19.52
CA VAL A 65 -9.00 -11.91 -20.41
C VAL A 65 -10.37 -12.39 -20.92
N LEU A 66 -10.50 -13.68 -21.23
CA LEU A 66 -11.77 -14.30 -21.63
C LEU A 66 -12.73 -14.59 -20.44
N ARG A 67 -12.33 -14.26 -19.21
CA ARG A 67 -13.05 -14.53 -17.95
C ARG A 67 -13.36 -16.02 -17.70
N ASP A 68 -12.53 -16.91 -18.22
CA ASP A 68 -12.57 -18.35 -17.88
C ASP A 68 -11.91 -18.56 -16.51
N ILE A 69 -12.69 -18.31 -15.45
CA ILE A 69 -12.23 -18.33 -14.05
C ILE A 69 -11.67 -19.71 -13.64
N PRO A 70 -12.33 -20.86 -13.91
CA PRO A 70 -11.81 -22.17 -13.54
C PRO A 70 -10.50 -22.52 -14.27
N LEU A 71 -10.40 -22.23 -15.57
CA LEU A 71 -9.16 -22.47 -16.31
C LEU A 71 -8.03 -21.56 -15.82
N THR A 72 -8.31 -20.28 -15.57
CA THR A 72 -7.32 -19.33 -15.05
C THR A 72 -6.77 -19.80 -13.70
N TYR A 73 -7.66 -20.19 -12.77
CA TYR A 73 -7.27 -20.71 -11.47
C TYR A 73 -6.42 -21.99 -11.57
N SER A 74 -6.84 -22.96 -12.39
CA SER A 74 -6.09 -24.22 -12.55
C SER A 74 -4.67 -23.98 -13.10
N LEU A 75 -4.52 -23.09 -14.08
CA LEU A 75 -3.21 -22.75 -14.67
C LEU A 75 -2.31 -21.97 -13.72
N ILE A 76 -2.87 -21.05 -12.93
CA ILE A 76 -2.15 -20.37 -11.85
C ILE A 76 -1.66 -21.41 -10.83
N ARG A 77 -2.52 -22.32 -10.37
CA ARG A 77 -2.15 -23.35 -9.40
C ARG A 77 -1.01 -24.23 -9.92
N SER A 78 -1.12 -24.77 -11.14
CA SER A 78 -0.04 -25.56 -11.77
C SER A 78 1.27 -24.79 -11.95
N ALA A 79 1.24 -23.46 -12.10
CA ALA A 79 2.45 -22.65 -12.14
C ALA A 79 3.08 -22.44 -10.76
N PHE A 80 2.27 -22.25 -9.72
CA PHE A 80 2.75 -22.16 -8.33
C PHE A 80 3.28 -23.51 -7.81
N ASP A 81 2.77 -24.65 -8.28
CA ASP A 81 3.35 -25.97 -7.99
C ASP A 81 4.79 -26.12 -8.54
N LEU A 82 5.12 -25.42 -9.63
CA LEU A 82 6.47 -25.37 -10.22
C LEU A 82 7.37 -24.27 -9.60
N LEU A 83 6.78 -23.20 -9.08
CA LEU A 83 7.48 -22.05 -8.50
C LEU A 83 7.59 -22.19 -6.97
N LYS A 84 8.70 -22.76 -6.49
CA LYS A 84 9.02 -22.79 -5.06
C LYS A 84 9.51 -21.41 -4.56
N PRO A 85 9.48 -21.08 -3.26
CA PRO A 85 10.15 -19.89 -2.73
C PRO A 85 11.65 -19.86 -3.10
N PRO A 86 12.29 -18.68 -3.20
CA PRO A 86 13.72 -18.60 -3.53
C PRO A 86 14.57 -19.25 -2.42
N SER A 87 15.60 -19.99 -2.81
CA SER A 87 16.57 -20.60 -1.89
C SER A 87 17.77 -19.69 -1.59
N SER A 88 18.00 -18.66 -2.40
CA SER A 88 19.07 -17.68 -2.26
C SER A 88 18.66 -16.35 -2.90
N ALA A 89 19.41 -15.28 -2.64
CA ALA A 89 19.10 -13.95 -3.17
C ALA A 89 19.20 -13.85 -4.71
N SER A 90 20.13 -14.58 -5.33
CA SER A 90 20.24 -14.69 -6.79
C SER A 90 19.35 -15.83 -7.30
N ASP A 91 18.38 -15.49 -8.15
CA ASP A 91 17.33 -16.43 -8.56
C ASP A 91 16.93 -16.25 -10.03
N SER A 92 17.16 -17.30 -10.82
CA SER A 92 16.83 -17.34 -12.26
C SER A 92 15.32 -17.37 -12.55
N LEU A 93 14.49 -17.68 -11.56
CA LEU A 93 13.02 -17.68 -11.69
C LEU A 93 12.36 -16.44 -11.07
N SER A 94 13.13 -15.49 -10.54
CA SER A 94 12.63 -14.25 -9.90
C SER A 94 11.64 -13.47 -10.80
N ASP A 95 11.99 -13.30 -12.07
CA ASP A 95 11.15 -12.71 -13.12
C ASP A 95 9.84 -13.47 -13.36
N HIS A 96 9.89 -14.81 -13.28
CA HIS A 96 8.71 -15.65 -13.42
C HIS A 96 7.81 -15.57 -12.18
N ARG A 97 8.39 -15.62 -10.97
CA ARG A 97 7.67 -15.39 -9.72
C ARG A 97 6.95 -14.04 -9.74
N ARG A 98 7.66 -12.96 -10.09
CA ARG A 98 7.09 -11.61 -10.24
C ARG A 98 5.86 -11.58 -11.15
N LYS A 99 5.97 -12.15 -12.36
CA LYS A 99 4.87 -12.17 -13.34
C LYS A 99 3.67 -13.00 -12.88
N TRP A 100 3.90 -14.18 -12.31
CA TRP A 100 2.84 -15.06 -11.84
C TRP A 100 2.13 -14.55 -10.57
N ASP A 101 2.86 -13.90 -9.65
CA ASP A 101 2.27 -13.31 -8.45
C ASP A 101 1.38 -12.10 -8.80
N ILE A 102 1.83 -11.22 -9.71
CA ILE A 102 1.01 -10.13 -10.25
C ILE A 102 -0.29 -10.66 -10.90
N LEU A 103 -0.21 -11.75 -11.67
CA LEU A 103 -1.39 -12.38 -12.26
C LEU A 103 -2.32 -12.96 -11.18
N ARG A 104 -1.78 -13.63 -10.14
CA ARG A 104 -2.58 -14.14 -9.00
C ARG A 104 -3.31 -13.02 -8.27
N ILE A 105 -2.59 -11.97 -7.86
CA ILE A 105 -3.16 -10.82 -7.14
C ILE A 105 -4.27 -10.17 -7.96
N THR A 106 -4.01 -9.91 -9.25
CA THR A 106 -4.98 -9.29 -10.16
C THR A 106 -6.20 -10.17 -10.38
N PHE A 107 -6.01 -11.48 -10.52
CA PHE A 107 -7.07 -12.47 -10.67
C PHE A 107 -7.97 -12.52 -9.43
N GLU A 108 -7.40 -12.73 -8.23
CA GLU A 108 -8.15 -12.86 -6.98
C GLU A 108 -8.91 -11.58 -6.64
N ALA A 109 -8.27 -10.41 -6.77
CA ALA A 109 -8.95 -9.12 -6.58
C ALA A 109 -10.05 -8.88 -7.63
N THR A 110 -9.96 -9.46 -8.83
CA THR A 110 -11.01 -9.35 -9.87
C THR A 110 -12.15 -10.32 -9.64
N VAL A 111 -11.88 -11.56 -9.20
CA VAL A 111 -12.91 -12.52 -8.77
C VAL A 111 -13.72 -11.93 -7.61
N TYR A 112 -13.06 -11.29 -6.64
CA TYR A 112 -13.74 -10.67 -5.50
C TYR A 112 -14.59 -9.44 -5.88
N THR A 113 -14.02 -8.51 -6.65
CA THR A 113 -14.71 -7.24 -7.02
C THR A 113 -15.67 -7.39 -8.21
N SER A 114 -15.70 -8.55 -8.86
CA SER A 114 -16.58 -8.85 -10.00
C SER A 114 -16.86 -10.36 -10.03
N PRO A 115 -17.58 -10.90 -9.03
CA PRO A 115 -17.86 -12.33 -8.94
C PRO A 115 -18.67 -12.81 -10.15
N PRO A 116 -18.40 -14.01 -10.68
CA PRO A 116 -19.19 -14.57 -11.76
C PRO A 116 -20.58 -14.96 -11.25
N SER A 117 -21.60 -14.79 -12.09
CA SER A 117 -23.00 -15.05 -11.74
C SER A 117 -23.28 -16.48 -11.28
N ALA A 118 -22.45 -17.44 -11.71
CA ALA A 118 -22.57 -18.86 -11.38
C ALA A 118 -21.50 -19.28 -10.35
N ALA A 119 -21.53 -18.66 -9.17
CA ALA A 119 -20.54 -18.86 -8.11
C ALA A 119 -20.48 -20.31 -7.57
N GLU A 120 -21.53 -21.10 -7.77
CA GLU A 120 -21.63 -22.52 -7.36
C GLU A 120 -20.59 -23.41 -8.05
N PHE A 121 -20.20 -23.11 -9.29
CA PHE A 121 -19.21 -23.88 -10.05
C PHE A 121 -17.75 -23.42 -9.79
N LEU A 122 -17.53 -22.52 -8.84
CA LEU A 122 -16.19 -22.07 -8.50
C LEU A 122 -15.45 -23.08 -7.63
N PRO A 123 -14.13 -23.29 -7.86
CA PRO A 123 -13.26 -24.00 -6.94
C PRO A 123 -13.38 -23.49 -5.49
N ASP A 124 -13.35 -24.41 -4.53
CA ASP A 124 -13.64 -24.12 -3.12
C ASP A 124 -12.81 -22.98 -2.53
N SER A 125 -11.54 -22.86 -2.90
CA SER A 125 -10.69 -21.75 -2.44
C SER A 125 -11.13 -20.38 -2.98
N LEU A 126 -11.74 -20.33 -4.17
CA LEU A 126 -12.32 -19.09 -4.69
C LEU A 126 -13.65 -18.78 -4.02
N ARG A 127 -14.46 -19.79 -3.68
CA ARG A 127 -15.67 -19.62 -2.86
C ARG A 127 -15.32 -19.12 -1.45
N ALA A 128 -14.24 -19.62 -0.86
CA ALA A 128 -13.70 -19.11 0.41
C ALA A 128 -13.28 -17.63 0.29
N ILE A 129 -12.52 -17.26 -0.77
CA ILE A 129 -12.16 -15.85 -1.05
C ILE A 129 -13.39 -14.95 -1.15
N LEU A 130 -14.49 -15.40 -1.79
CA LEU A 130 -15.74 -14.62 -1.86
C LEU A 130 -16.45 -14.46 -0.51
N SER A 131 -16.16 -15.32 0.47
CA SER A 131 -16.68 -15.21 1.84
C SER A 131 -15.78 -14.42 2.80
N GLU A 132 -14.54 -14.10 2.41
CA GLU A 132 -13.63 -13.26 3.21
C GLU A 132 -14.07 -11.78 3.18
N SER A 133 -13.79 -11.05 4.27
CA SER A 133 -13.94 -9.59 4.26
C SER A 133 -12.83 -8.96 3.42
N PRO A 134 -13.04 -7.77 2.81
CA PRO A 134 -12.04 -7.18 1.93
C PRO A 134 -10.65 -6.95 2.58
N PRO A 135 -10.52 -6.49 3.85
CA PRO A 135 -9.21 -6.37 4.48
C PRO A 135 -8.60 -7.73 4.86
N ALA A 136 -9.41 -8.75 5.18
CA ALA A 136 -8.91 -10.10 5.42
C ALA A 136 -8.30 -10.70 4.14
N LEU A 137 -9.01 -10.56 3.01
CA LEU A 137 -8.51 -10.98 1.70
C LEU A 137 -7.24 -10.24 1.30
N ALA A 138 -7.22 -8.90 1.40
CA ALA A 138 -6.03 -8.12 1.07
C ALA A 138 -4.81 -8.54 1.93
N THR A 139 -5.03 -8.84 3.21
CA THR A 139 -3.99 -9.35 4.13
C THR A 139 -3.55 -10.78 3.78
N SER A 140 -4.49 -11.65 3.40
CA SER A 140 -4.23 -13.02 2.91
C SER A 140 -3.38 -13.02 1.62
N ILE A 141 -3.71 -12.16 0.66
CA ILE A 141 -2.94 -11.96 -0.57
C ILE A 141 -1.52 -11.47 -0.23
N TYR A 142 -1.39 -10.48 0.66
CA TYR A 142 -0.10 -9.95 1.10
C TYR A 142 0.79 -11.02 1.76
N ASN A 143 0.27 -11.76 2.73
CA ASN A 143 1.01 -12.81 3.44
C ASN A 143 1.47 -13.93 2.50
N ARG A 144 0.66 -14.29 1.50
CA ARG A 144 1.05 -15.26 0.46
C ARG A 144 2.19 -14.73 -0.41
N SER A 145 2.15 -13.46 -0.82
CA SER A 145 3.25 -12.82 -1.55
C SER A 145 4.54 -12.72 -0.70
N LEU A 146 4.44 -12.33 0.58
CA LEU A 146 5.58 -12.34 1.50
C LEU A 146 6.24 -13.72 1.60
N THR A 147 5.43 -14.77 1.78
CA THR A 147 5.90 -16.17 1.87
C THR A 147 6.55 -16.63 0.56
N PHE A 148 6.06 -16.14 -0.58
CA PHE A 148 6.54 -16.53 -1.91
C PHE A 148 7.88 -15.88 -2.30
N PHE A 149 8.15 -14.66 -1.83
CA PHE A 149 9.40 -13.93 -2.13
C PHE A 149 10.44 -13.95 -1.00
N THR A 150 10.06 -14.19 0.26
CA THR A 150 11.04 -14.33 1.35
C THR A 150 11.89 -15.58 1.12
N PRO A 151 13.25 -15.47 1.06
CA PRO A 151 14.11 -16.62 0.89
C PRO A 151 13.95 -17.63 2.02
N SER A 152 13.64 -18.87 1.67
CA SER A 152 13.56 -19.97 2.64
C SER A 152 14.98 -20.47 2.91
N ALA A 153 15.64 -19.82 3.87
CA ALA A 153 16.89 -20.31 4.42
C ALA A 153 16.71 -21.73 4.97
N GLN A 154 17.79 -22.52 5.05
CA GLN A 154 17.77 -23.96 5.35
C GLN A 154 17.06 -24.37 6.67
N ASN A 155 16.73 -23.41 7.55
CA ASN A 155 15.91 -23.65 8.73
C ASN A 155 14.47 -23.11 8.52
N PRO A 156 13.49 -23.97 8.17
CA PRO A 156 12.10 -23.56 7.94
C PRO A 156 11.35 -23.10 9.20
N GLN A 157 11.89 -23.34 10.41
CA GLN A 157 11.26 -22.88 11.65
C GLN A 157 11.58 -21.41 11.99
N LYS A 158 12.49 -20.76 11.25
CA LYS A 158 12.92 -19.37 11.53
C LYS A 158 12.86 -18.43 10.32
N THR A 159 12.07 -18.76 9.29
CA THR A 159 11.78 -17.85 8.18
C THR A 159 10.91 -16.69 8.66
N VAL A 160 11.57 -15.58 9.02
CA VAL A 160 10.91 -14.29 9.30
C VAL A 160 10.46 -13.68 7.98
N LEU A 161 9.14 -13.58 7.77
CA LEU A 161 8.58 -12.89 6.61
C LEU A 161 9.10 -11.44 6.56
N ASN A 162 9.60 -11.03 5.40
CA ASN A 162 10.23 -9.73 5.24
C ASN A 162 9.83 -9.06 3.92
N ALA A 163 9.07 -7.97 4.02
CA ALA A 163 8.61 -7.16 2.90
C ALA A 163 9.75 -6.62 2.00
N ALA A 164 10.98 -6.47 2.52
CA ALA A 164 12.11 -6.01 1.72
C ALA A 164 12.44 -6.89 0.51
N TYR A 165 12.03 -8.17 0.54
CA TYR A 165 12.20 -9.10 -0.59
C TYR A 165 11.12 -8.98 -1.68
N LEU A 166 10.05 -8.19 -1.47
CA LEU A 166 9.01 -8.00 -2.48
C LEU A 166 9.52 -7.14 -3.64
N PRO A 167 9.43 -7.61 -4.91
CA PRO A 167 9.67 -6.76 -6.06
C PRO A 167 8.69 -5.58 -6.08
N ILE A 168 9.17 -4.37 -6.41
CA ILE A 168 8.34 -3.15 -6.41
C ILE A 168 7.06 -3.29 -7.24
N GLN A 169 7.10 -4.02 -8.35
CA GLN A 169 5.92 -4.25 -9.20
C GLN A 169 4.87 -5.13 -8.52
N VAL A 170 5.30 -6.09 -7.68
CA VAL A 170 4.40 -6.90 -6.83
C VAL A 170 3.85 -6.02 -5.70
N LEU A 171 4.71 -5.28 -4.99
CA LEU A 171 4.31 -4.36 -3.91
C LEU A 171 3.25 -3.34 -4.38
N THR A 172 3.48 -2.68 -5.51
CA THR A 172 2.53 -1.71 -6.07
C THR A 172 1.23 -2.39 -6.51
N THR A 173 1.29 -3.60 -7.08
CA THR A 173 0.10 -4.39 -7.44
C THR A 173 -0.70 -4.82 -6.20
N LEU A 174 -0.03 -5.19 -5.11
CA LEU A 174 -0.66 -5.47 -3.81
C LEU A 174 -1.40 -4.24 -3.27
N VAL A 175 -0.77 -3.07 -3.28
CA VAL A 175 -1.39 -1.81 -2.81
C VAL A 175 -2.58 -1.41 -3.69
N TYR A 176 -2.46 -1.50 -5.02
CA TYR A 176 -3.61 -1.27 -5.91
C TYR A 176 -4.72 -2.30 -5.70
N SER A 177 -4.39 -3.56 -5.39
CA SER A 177 -5.40 -4.56 -5.06
C SER A 177 -6.14 -4.21 -3.76
N ALA A 178 -5.44 -3.74 -2.72
CA ALA A 178 -6.06 -3.27 -1.48
C ALA A 178 -6.96 -2.04 -1.71
N LEU A 179 -6.53 -1.07 -2.55
CA LEU A 179 -7.36 0.06 -2.96
C LEU A 179 -8.62 -0.38 -3.72
N LYS A 180 -8.49 -1.36 -4.63
CA LYS A 180 -9.58 -1.92 -5.44
C LYS A 180 -10.58 -2.73 -4.59
N LEU A 181 -10.08 -3.41 -3.56
CA LEU A 181 -10.87 -4.12 -2.55
C LEU A 181 -11.51 -3.19 -1.51
N ASP A 182 -11.32 -1.87 -1.61
CA ASP A 182 -11.77 -0.90 -0.60
C ASP A 182 -11.19 -1.13 0.82
N ALA A 183 -9.95 -1.63 0.87
CA ALA A 183 -9.17 -1.84 2.09
C ALA A 183 -7.92 -0.94 2.15
N PRO A 184 -8.05 0.40 2.12
CA PRO A 184 -6.92 1.33 2.08
C PRO A 184 -5.99 1.22 3.30
N ASP A 185 -6.49 0.86 4.49
CA ASP A 185 -5.68 0.61 5.69
C ASP A 185 -4.67 -0.53 5.51
N VAL A 186 -5.07 -1.59 4.79
CA VAL A 186 -4.17 -2.71 4.47
C VAL A 186 -3.12 -2.25 3.46
N GLY A 187 -3.50 -1.44 2.47
CA GLY A 187 -2.54 -0.81 1.55
C GLY A 187 -1.53 0.09 2.25
N ARG A 188 -1.97 0.87 3.26
CA ARG A 188 -1.11 1.65 4.16
C ARG A 188 -0.14 0.76 4.93
N MET A 189 -0.65 -0.28 5.58
CA MET A 189 0.16 -1.25 6.33
C MET A 189 1.24 -1.91 5.45
N ILE A 190 0.89 -2.31 4.23
CA ILE A 190 1.82 -2.92 3.26
C ILE A 190 2.98 -1.98 2.93
N ILE A 191 2.70 -0.69 2.69
CA ILE A 191 3.73 0.31 2.40
C ILE A 191 4.57 0.61 3.65
N GLU A 192 3.96 0.77 4.83
CA GLU A 192 4.69 1.02 6.07
C GLU A 192 5.61 -0.15 6.47
N ASP A 193 5.17 -1.41 6.31
CA ASP A 193 6.01 -2.58 6.59
C ASP A 193 7.16 -2.74 5.58
N TRP A 194 6.94 -2.38 4.31
CA TRP A 194 8.01 -2.31 3.31
C TRP A 194 9.01 -1.17 3.60
N LEU A 195 8.53 0.05 3.88
CA LEU A 195 9.34 1.20 4.29
C LEU A 195 10.18 0.87 5.52
N ALA A 196 9.59 0.18 6.51
CA ALA A 196 10.26 -0.20 7.74
C ALA A 196 11.31 -1.31 7.56
N ARG A 197 11.29 -2.09 6.48
CA ARG A 197 12.19 -3.24 6.29
C ARG A 197 13.19 -3.08 5.17
N ARG A 198 12.96 -2.21 4.18
CA ARG A 198 13.99 -1.94 3.18
C ARG A 198 15.24 -1.38 3.85
N GLU A 199 16.40 -1.74 3.32
CA GLU A 199 17.64 -1.05 3.64
C GLU A 199 17.69 0.24 2.79
N PRO A 200 17.83 1.43 3.39
CA PRO A 200 18.02 2.66 2.64
C PRO A 200 19.29 2.54 1.78
N ARG A 201 19.15 2.58 0.46
CA ARG A 201 20.28 2.43 -0.46
C ARG A 201 21.06 3.74 -0.57
N TYR A 202 22.01 3.92 0.34
CA TYR A 202 23.10 4.88 0.20
C TYR A 202 24.15 4.38 -0.81
N SER A 203 23.71 3.94 -1.99
CA SER A 203 24.57 3.33 -3.01
C SER A 203 25.31 4.42 -3.79
N LEU A 204 26.64 4.45 -3.62
CA LEU A 204 27.55 5.33 -4.37
C LEU A 204 27.70 4.92 -5.85
N ASP A 205 27.38 3.67 -6.20
CA ASP A 205 27.39 3.17 -7.58
C ASP A 205 26.08 3.51 -8.29
N GLN A 206 26.12 4.59 -9.07
CA GLN A 206 24.98 5.26 -9.70
C GLN A 206 24.41 4.53 -10.95
N GLN A 207 24.68 3.23 -11.13
CA GLN A 207 24.48 2.57 -12.43
C GLN A 207 23.09 1.93 -12.62
N ASP A 208 22.39 1.54 -11.55
CA ASP A 208 21.01 1.02 -11.61
C ASP A 208 19.94 2.12 -11.46
N ILE A 209 19.94 3.06 -12.42
CA ILE A 209 18.98 4.17 -12.53
C ILE A 209 17.52 3.68 -12.52
N SER A 210 17.26 2.44 -12.94
CA SER A 210 15.91 1.86 -13.01
C SER A 210 15.24 1.57 -11.66
N GLU A 211 15.98 1.42 -10.56
CA GLU A 211 15.36 1.09 -9.26
C GLU A 211 14.91 2.34 -8.47
N GLY A 212 15.56 3.49 -8.67
CA GLY A 212 15.20 4.75 -8.00
C GLY A 212 13.77 5.22 -8.32
N ASP A 213 13.31 5.00 -9.55
CA ASP A 213 11.92 5.27 -9.97
C ASP A 213 10.89 4.41 -9.21
N GLY A 214 11.28 3.18 -8.85
CA GLY A 214 10.43 2.25 -8.12
C GLY A 214 10.03 2.76 -6.73
N TYR A 215 10.97 3.37 -6.00
CA TYR A 215 10.66 3.96 -4.70
C TYR A 215 9.75 5.19 -4.81
N VAL A 216 10.06 6.11 -5.73
CA VAL A 216 9.24 7.30 -5.97
C VAL A 216 7.81 6.90 -6.31
N LYS A 217 7.61 5.86 -7.12
CA LYS A 217 6.30 5.30 -7.46
C LYS A 217 5.54 4.72 -6.25
N VAL A 218 6.23 4.11 -5.27
CA VAL A 218 5.57 3.64 -4.04
C VAL A 218 5.10 4.83 -3.19
N LEU A 219 5.91 5.89 -3.08
CA LEU A 219 5.51 7.10 -2.35
C LEU A 219 4.38 7.87 -3.05
N ASP A 220 4.39 7.94 -4.39
CA ASP A 220 3.32 8.51 -5.19
C ASP A 220 1.96 7.86 -4.85
N ILE A 221 1.89 6.53 -4.87
CA ILE A 221 0.68 5.78 -4.49
C ILE A 221 0.33 5.99 -3.02
N TYR A 222 1.32 6.03 -2.12
CA TYR A 222 1.08 6.24 -0.69
C TYR A 222 0.46 7.62 -0.41
N CYS A 223 1.11 8.68 -0.90
CA CYS A 223 0.76 10.06 -0.62
C CYS A 223 -0.42 10.56 -1.44
N LEU A 224 -0.61 10.13 -2.70
CA LEU A 224 -1.68 10.62 -3.58
C LEU A 224 -2.91 9.72 -3.68
N HIS A 225 -2.83 8.46 -3.22
CA HIS A 225 -3.98 7.53 -3.27
C HIS A 225 -4.37 6.98 -1.91
N ILE A 226 -3.42 6.37 -1.17
CA ILE A 226 -3.73 5.70 0.11
C ILE A 226 -4.12 6.70 1.21
N LEU A 227 -3.24 7.65 1.54
CA LEU A 227 -3.48 8.58 2.65
C LEU A 227 -4.68 9.52 2.40
N PRO A 228 -4.92 10.03 1.17
CA PRO A 228 -6.15 10.73 0.81
C PRO A 228 -7.42 9.91 1.03
N LYS A 229 -7.43 8.62 0.68
CA LYS A 229 -8.60 7.74 0.88
C LYS A 229 -8.89 7.46 2.37
N LEU A 230 -7.87 7.57 3.22
CA LEU A 230 -7.97 7.48 4.68
C LEU A 230 -8.22 8.84 5.36
N GLU A 231 -8.38 9.92 4.60
CA GLU A 231 -8.46 11.31 5.09
C GLU A 231 -7.24 11.80 5.90
N LEU A 232 -6.10 11.12 5.78
CA LEU A 232 -4.85 11.40 6.50
C LEU A 232 -3.99 12.45 5.79
N TRP A 233 -4.61 13.56 5.38
CA TRP A 233 -3.99 14.61 4.57
C TRP A 233 -2.79 15.28 5.24
N GLU A 234 -2.92 15.65 6.52
CA GLU A 234 -1.82 16.31 7.24
C GLU A 234 -0.65 15.37 7.48
N TYR A 235 -0.93 14.08 7.71
CA TYR A 235 0.12 13.05 7.81
C TYR A 235 0.87 12.86 6.49
N ALA A 236 0.18 12.94 5.34
CA ALA A 236 0.82 12.90 4.02
C ALA A 236 1.73 14.13 3.78
N LYS A 237 1.32 15.33 4.22
CA LYS A 237 2.17 16.53 4.16
C LYS A 237 3.39 16.41 5.06
N GLU A 238 3.20 15.99 6.32
CA GLU A 238 4.26 15.79 7.31
C GLU A 238 5.27 14.74 6.81
N PHE A 239 4.78 13.62 6.28
CA PHE A 239 5.62 12.59 5.68
C PHE A 239 6.48 13.15 4.54
N LEU A 240 5.90 13.90 3.59
CA LEU A 240 6.63 14.55 2.50
C LEU A 240 7.54 15.70 2.96
N GLU A 241 7.45 16.17 4.20
CA GLU A 241 8.36 17.16 4.78
C GLU A 241 9.63 16.50 5.31
N TYR A 242 9.50 15.41 6.07
CA TYR A 242 10.62 14.67 6.64
C TYR A 242 11.24 13.61 5.70
N GLU A 243 10.58 13.27 4.60
CA GLU A 243 11.13 12.35 3.59
C GLU A 243 12.45 12.90 3.03
N GLY A 244 13.53 12.12 3.15
CA GLY A 244 14.90 12.52 2.80
C GLY A 244 15.46 11.84 1.56
N GLU A 245 15.01 10.62 1.22
CA GLU A 245 15.63 9.78 0.18
C GLU A 245 15.22 10.22 -1.25
N MET A 246 14.05 10.84 -1.41
CA MET A 246 13.55 11.29 -2.72
C MET A 246 14.10 12.67 -3.14
N PRO A 247 14.50 12.89 -4.42
CA PRO A 247 14.94 14.19 -4.93
C PRO A 247 13.94 15.34 -4.67
N ALA A 248 14.46 16.51 -4.31
CA ALA A 248 13.65 17.67 -3.91
C ALA A 248 12.56 18.04 -4.93
N HIS A 249 12.89 18.10 -6.23
CA HIS A 249 11.93 18.42 -7.30
C HIS A 249 10.75 17.42 -7.38
N ARG A 250 10.98 16.12 -7.11
CA ARG A 250 9.89 15.11 -7.05
C ARG A 250 9.06 15.28 -5.79
N ARG A 251 9.70 15.62 -4.67
CA ARG A 251 9.04 15.90 -3.39
C ARG A 251 8.11 17.11 -3.49
N GLU A 252 8.57 18.19 -4.12
CA GLU A 252 7.77 19.39 -4.41
C GLU A 252 6.61 19.10 -5.36
N HIS A 253 6.84 18.32 -6.42
CA HIS A 253 5.78 17.84 -7.31
C HIS A 253 4.71 17.06 -6.53
N LEU A 254 5.08 16.08 -5.70
CA LEU A 254 4.12 15.34 -4.87
C LEU A 254 3.38 16.24 -3.87
N LYS A 255 4.04 17.20 -3.23
CA LYS A 255 3.39 18.19 -2.35
C LYS A 255 2.35 19.03 -3.10
N SER A 256 2.69 19.50 -4.31
CA SER A 256 1.78 20.25 -5.18
C SER A 256 0.58 19.41 -5.61
N SER A 257 0.82 18.19 -6.11
CA SER A 257 -0.23 17.24 -6.48
C SER A 257 -1.17 16.90 -5.31
N LEU A 258 -0.62 16.64 -4.13
CA LEU A 258 -1.39 16.39 -2.90
C LEU A 258 -2.28 17.58 -2.54
N ASN A 259 -1.75 18.81 -2.61
CA ASN A 259 -2.51 20.02 -2.33
C ASN A 259 -3.65 20.24 -3.33
N ASN A 260 -3.42 19.96 -4.62
CA ASN A 260 -4.45 20.05 -5.65
C ASN A 260 -5.60 19.05 -5.40
N ILE A 261 -5.26 17.78 -5.07
CA ILE A 261 -6.24 16.74 -4.73
C ILE A 261 -7.01 17.12 -3.44
N TYR A 262 -6.33 17.67 -2.43
CA TYR A 262 -6.95 18.16 -1.19
C TYR A 262 -7.97 19.29 -1.46
N ILE A 263 -7.61 20.30 -2.25
CA ILE A 263 -8.51 21.39 -2.63
C ILE A 263 -9.73 20.85 -3.39
N GLN A 264 -9.52 19.90 -4.32
CA GLN A 264 -10.60 19.25 -5.07
C GLN A 264 -11.55 18.46 -4.15
N ALA A 265 -11.01 17.70 -3.19
CA ALA A 265 -11.79 16.95 -2.21
C ALA A 265 -12.60 17.86 -1.27
N MET A 266 -12.02 18.99 -0.84
CA MET A 266 -12.74 19.98 -0.02
C MET A 266 -13.81 20.72 -0.83
N ALA A 267 -13.58 20.98 -2.12
CA ALA A 267 -14.59 21.54 -3.00
C ALA A 267 -15.78 20.59 -3.22
N SER A 268 -15.53 19.27 -3.38
CA SER A 268 -16.60 18.28 -3.56
C SER A 268 -17.40 18.00 -2.27
N ARG A 269 -16.80 18.19 -1.10
CA ARG A 269 -17.48 18.11 0.21
C ARG A 269 -18.34 19.33 0.54
N ARG A 270 -18.17 20.46 -0.17
CA ARG A 270 -19.00 21.64 0.06
C ARG A 270 -20.46 21.26 -0.25
N PRO A 271 -21.38 21.27 0.74
CA PRO A 271 -22.76 20.93 0.47
C PRO A 271 -23.28 21.90 -0.60
N ILE A 272 -23.94 21.35 -1.61
CA ILE A 272 -24.68 22.15 -2.59
C ILE A 272 -25.73 22.89 -1.77
N GLN A 273 -25.42 24.15 -1.40
CA GLN A 273 -26.39 24.99 -0.73
C GLN A 273 -27.59 25.03 -1.67
N PRO A 274 -28.78 24.58 -1.23
CA PRO A 274 -29.96 24.66 -2.07
C PRO A 274 -30.06 26.13 -2.46
N ALA A 275 -29.92 26.41 -3.76
CA ALA A 275 -29.95 27.76 -4.26
C ALA A 275 -31.25 28.34 -3.71
N LYS A 276 -31.13 29.34 -2.82
CA LYS A 276 -32.31 29.99 -2.26
C LYS A 276 -33.04 30.56 -3.45
N SER A 277 -34.09 29.87 -3.85
CA SER A 277 -35.05 30.42 -4.78
C SER A 277 -35.54 31.67 -4.09
N ASN A 278 -35.09 32.82 -4.61
CA ASN A 278 -35.84 34.06 -4.45
C ASN A 278 -37.15 33.83 -5.19
N SER A 279 -38.02 33.06 -4.54
CA SER A 279 -39.43 32.98 -4.82
C SER A 279 -39.96 34.39 -4.56
N LEU A 280 -39.92 35.18 -5.63
CA LEU A 280 -40.70 36.40 -5.77
C LEU A 280 -42.16 35.97 -5.56
N LEU A 281 -42.61 36.10 -4.31
CA LEU A 281 -43.99 35.86 -3.94
C LEU A 281 -44.88 36.79 -4.79
N PRO A 282 -45.86 36.25 -5.54
CA PRO A 282 -46.96 37.07 -6.02
C PRO A 282 -47.76 37.55 -4.81
N PRO A 283 -48.21 38.82 -4.77
CA PRO A 283 -49.03 39.31 -3.67
C PRO A 283 -50.47 38.78 -3.80
N THR A 284 -50.96 38.05 -2.80
CA THR A 284 -52.39 37.68 -2.69
C THR A 284 -52.91 37.87 -1.26
N PRO A 285 -54.18 38.29 -1.09
CA PRO A 285 -54.66 38.91 0.15
C PRO A 285 -55.18 37.93 1.21
N SER A 286 -55.39 38.50 2.39
CA SER A 286 -55.97 37.92 3.60
C SER A 286 -57.38 37.34 3.44
N THR A 287 -57.66 36.21 4.09
CA THR A 287 -58.86 36.05 4.95
C THR A 287 -58.73 34.88 5.94
N SER A 288 -59.55 34.90 6.98
CA SER A 288 -59.44 34.16 8.25
C SER A 288 -60.24 32.86 8.33
N SER A 289 -59.76 31.87 9.10
CA SER A 289 -60.63 31.02 9.94
C SER A 289 -59.84 30.31 11.07
N PRO A 290 -60.33 30.23 12.33
CA PRO A 290 -59.56 29.65 13.45
C PRO A 290 -60.16 28.39 14.12
N ARG A 291 -59.34 27.32 14.27
CA ARG A 291 -59.34 26.37 15.42
C ARG A 291 -60.64 25.52 15.66
N PRO A 292 -60.78 24.64 16.70
CA PRO A 292 -59.83 24.14 17.74
C PRO A 292 -59.89 22.59 18.09
N TYR A 293 -59.06 22.18 19.07
CA TYR A 293 -59.16 21.06 20.06
C TYR A 293 -58.88 19.57 19.69
N SER A 294 -57.69 19.07 20.08
CA SER A 294 -57.38 18.21 21.26
C SER A 294 -58.36 17.13 21.77
N PRO A 295 -57.93 16.09 22.55
CA PRO A 295 -56.59 15.46 22.74
C PRO A 295 -56.60 13.90 22.88
N ALA A 296 -55.44 13.34 23.30
CA ALA A 296 -55.24 12.13 24.14
C ALA A 296 -54.85 10.79 23.44
N PRO A 297 -54.08 9.90 24.13
CA PRO A 297 -53.26 8.87 23.48
C PRO A 297 -53.73 7.42 23.70
N SER A 298 -53.27 6.51 22.85
CA SER A 298 -53.28 5.06 23.12
C SER A 298 -51.97 4.40 22.67
N SER A 299 -51.47 3.51 23.52
CA SER A 299 -50.21 2.79 23.36
C SER A 299 -50.32 1.58 22.43
N SER A 300 -49.16 1.09 21.98
CA SER A 300 -48.92 -0.31 21.61
C SER A 300 -49.62 -0.86 20.35
N SER A 301 -48.88 -0.93 19.24
CA SER A 301 -49.02 -2.04 18.26
C SER A 301 -47.76 -2.22 17.42
N SER A 302 -47.06 -3.31 17.69
CA SER A 302 -46.58 -4.30 16.71
C SER A 302 -46.37 -3.85 15.26
N SER A 303 -45.14 -3.44 14.90
CA SER A 303 -44.74 -3.34 13.49
C SER A 303 -44.27 -4.68 12.95
N SER A 304 -45.12 -5.32 12.14
CA SER A 304 -44.75 -6.45 11.27
C SER A 304 -45.03 -6.08 9.82
N SER A 305 -44.04 -6.36 8.95
CA SER A 305 -44.18 -6.60 7.51
C SER A 305 -44.76 -5.51 6.59
N SER A 306 -43.93 -5.03 5.65
CA SER A 306 -44.17 -4.89 4.18
C SER A 306 -43.06 -3.99 3.60
N LEU A 307 -42.21 -4.37 2.64
CA LEU A 307 -42.42 -4.86 1.27
C LEU A 307 -43.20 -3.89 0.37
N SER A 308 -42.64 -3.64 -0.82
CA SER A 308 -43.08 -2.69 -1.87
C SER A 308 -42.67 -1.22 -1.61
N THR A 309 -42.26 -0.41 -2.60
CA THR A 309 -42.28 -0.58 -4.06
C THR A 309 -40.94 -0.20 -4.73
N THR A 310 -40.65 -0.86 -5.85
CA THR A 310 -39.61 -0.48 -6.81
C THR A 310 -40.01 0.79 -7.57
N SER A 311 -39.26 1.88 -7.44
CA SER A 311 -39.39 3.06 -8.31
C SER A 311 -38.18 3.18 -9.24
N THR A 312 -38.29 2.58 -10.43
CA THR A 312 -37.25 2.59 -11.46
C THR A 312 -37.46 3.80 -12.38
N HIS A 313 -36.84 4.93 -12.06
CA HIS A 313 -36.87 6.12 -12.92
C HIS A 313 -35.54 6.34 -13.64
N THR A 314 -35.24 5.50 -14.64
CA THR A 314 -34.06 5.65 -15.49
C THR A 314 -34.23 6.78 -16.49
N VAL A 315 -33.78 7.98 -16.13
CA VAL A 315 -33.58 9.08 -17.09
C VAL A 315 -32.26 8.84 -17.82
N VAL A 316 -32.33 8.50 -19.11
CA VAL A 316 -31.15 8.32 -19.98
C VAL A 316 -30.87 9.63 -20.72
N PRO A 317 -29.68 10.24 -20.56
CA PRO A 317 -29.28 11.38 -21.39
C PRO A 317 -29.07 10.94 -22.84
N ALA A 318 -29.73 11.63 -23.78
CA ALA A 318 -29.57 11.37 -25.21
C ALA A 318 -28.16 11.74 -25.69
N THR A 319 -27.41 10.77 -26.21
CA THR A 319 -26.15 11.01 -26.91
C THR A 319 -26.40 11.20 -28.41
N PRO A 320 -25.97 12.33 -29.01
CA PRO A 320 -26.21 12.58 -30.43
C PRO A 320 -25.34 11.68 -31.32
N ARG A 321 -25.96 11.05 -32.33
CA ARG A 321 -25.27 10.28 -33.37
C ARG A 321 -24.38 11.19 -34.22
N GLY A 322 -23.06 10.98 -34.15
CA GLY A 322 -22.08 11.52 -35.12
C GLY A 322 -21.91 10.59 -36.33
N ASN A 323 -21.85 11.17 -37.52
CA ASN A 323 -21.79 10.43 -38.79
C ASN A 323 -20.49 9.64 -39.02
N ARG A 324 -20.62 8.50 -39.73
CA ARG A 324 -19.51 7.87 -40.48
C ARG A 324 -19.21 8.65 -41.76
N PRO A 325 -18.03 8.43 -42.36
CA PRO A 325 -18.01 7.98 -43.76
C PRO A 325 -17.37 6.57 -43.93
N PRO A 326 -17.68 5.84 -45.02
CA PRO A 326 -17.27 4.43 -45.19
C PRO A 326 -16.18 4.18 -46.24
N ILE A 327 -15.37 3.14 -46.02
CA ILE A 327 -14.56 2.43 -47.03
C ILE A 327 -14.63 0.94 -46.61
N SER A 328 -15.46 0.07 -47.20
CA SER A 328 -15.42 -0.52 -48.56
C SER A 328 -14.15 -1.35 -48.84
N GLY A 329 -14.28 -2.68 -48.75
CA GLY A 329 -13.22 -3.65 -49.08
C GLY A 329 -13.72 -5.08 -48.93
N LEU A 330 -14.04 -5.73 -50.05
CA LEU A 330 -14.65 -7.07 -50.12
C LEU A 330 -13.60 -8.18 -50.23
N THR A 331 -13.86 -9.34 -49.62
CA THR A 331 -13.61 -10.75 -50.09
C THR A 331 -13.98 -11.68 -48.92
N SER A 332 -15.07 -12.44 -48.92
CA SER A 332 -15.49 -13.59 -49.77
C SER A 332 -14.93 -14.95 -49.32
N LEU A 333 -15.83 -15.93 -49.29
CA LEU A 333 -15.71 -17.29 -48.73
C LEU A 333 -14.53 -18.13 -49.28
N SER A 334 -14.02 -19.04 -48.44
CA SER A 334 -13.82 -20.44 -48.83
C SER A 334 -13.77 -21.37 -47.60
N HIS A 335 -14.56 -22.45 -47.62
CA HIS A 335 -14.26 -23.70 -46.89
C HIS A 335 -13.11 -24.42 -47.60
N PRO A 336 -12.36 -25.30 -46.91
CA PRO A 336 -12.65 -26.72 -47.12
C PRO A 336 -12.50 -27.62 -45.88
N SER A 337 -12.88 -28.88 -46.08
CA SER A 337 -13.09 -29.93 -45.08
C SER A 337 -11.82 -30.66 -44.61
N SER A 338 -12.02 -31.52 -43.60
CA SER A 338 -11.10 -32.49 -43.00
C SER A 338 -10.37 -33.43 -44.00
N SER A 339 -9.09 -33.75 -43.77
CA SER A 339 -8.62 -35.09 -43.29
C SER A 339 -7.10 -35.38 -43.44
N THR A 340 -6.56 -36.08 -42.41
CA THR A 340 -5.45 -37.09 -42.41
C THR A 340 -4.01 -36.86 -43.00
N THR A 341 -3.03 -36.96 -42.08
CA THR A 341 -1.75 -37.75 -42.10
C THR A 341 -0.59 -37.53 -43.10
N SER A 342 0.53 -36.94 -42.62
CA SER A 342 1.97 -37.31 -42.81
C SER A 342 2.83 -36.20 -42.13
N ILE A 343 3.77 -36.41 -41.20
CA ILE A 343 5.10 -37.07 -41.16
C ILE A 343 6.18 -36.42 -42.06
N SER A 344 7.13 -35.69 -41.42
CA SER A 344 8.44 -35.17 -41.88
C SER A 344 8.47 -34.30 -43.16
N SER A 345 9.35 -33.30 -43.31
CA SER A 345 10.77 -33.24 -42.90
C SER A 345 11.26 -31.80 -42.61
N ASP A 346 12.55 -31.69 -42.28
CA ASP A 346 13.33 -30.45 -42.21
C ASP A 346 13.15 -29.51 -43.42
N GLU A 347 13.11 -28.19 -43.16
CA GLU A 347 14.18 -27.24 -43.52
C GLU A 347 13.74 -25.81 -43.14
N THR A 348 14.52 -25.10 -42.31
CA THR A 348 14.10 -23.77 -41.81
C THR A 348 14.54 -22.66 -42.77
N ALA A 349 13.65 -22.28 -43.68
CA ALA A 349 13.83 -21.13 -44.56
C ALA A 349 13.87 -19.81 -43.77
N THR A 350 14.93 -19.02 -43.93
CA THR A 350 15.10 -17.70 -43.30
C THR A 350 14.42 -16.59 -44.13
N PRO A 351 13.49 -15.79 -43.58
CA PRO A 351 12.96 -14.63 -44.27
C PRO A 351 13.99 -13.48 -44.26
N ARG A 352 14.75 -13.39 -45.35
CA ARG A 352 15.68 -12.32 -45.69
C ARG A 352 14.99 -10.94 -45.69
N MET A 353 15.20 -10.15 -44.63
CA MET A 353 14.80 -8.73 -44.64
C MET A 353 15.54 -7.99 -45.77
N ARG A 354 14.78 -7.30 -46.61
CA ARG A 354 15.34 -6.45 -47.67
C ARG A 354 15.71 -5.09 -47.10
N HIS A 355 16.86 -4.59 -47.53
CA HIS A 355 17.25 -3.20 -47.32
C HIS A 355 16.24 -2.24 -47.97
N ALA A 356 15.81 -1.25 -47.22
CA ALA A 356 15.34 0.04 -47.74
C ALA A 356 16.13 1.13 -47.00
N SER A 357 16.68 2.09 -47.73
CA SER A 357 17.70 3.03 -47.27
C SER A 357 17.28 4.49 -47.54
N ILE A 358 17.96 5.44 -46.88
CA ILE A 358 17.98 6.90 -47.16
C ILE A 358 16.73 7.68 -46.69
N PRO A 359 16.81 8.96 -46.23
CA PRO A 359 17.88 9.70 -45.51
C PRO A 359 17.38 10.17 -44.12
N ASN A 360 18.19 10.42 -43.08
CA ASN A 360 19.23 11.45 -42.90
C ASN A 360 18.83 12.90 -43.25
N GLY A 361 17.99 13.52 -42.40
CA GLY A 361 17.64 14.95 -42.46
C GLY A 361 18.31 15.75 -41.34
N ASN A 362 19.41 16.44 -41.67
CA ASN A 362 20.12 17.35 -40.76
C ASN A 362 19.50 18.76 -40.85
N GLY A 363 19.12 19.37 -39.73
CA GLY A 363 18.37 20.63 -39.73
C GLY A 363 18.60 21.48 -38.47
N THR A 364 19.55 22.40 -38.56
CA THR A 364 19.89 23.38 -37.52
C THR A 364 19.26 24.76 -37.78
N ASN A 365 19.02 25.51 -36.69
CA ASN A 365 18.82 26.97 -36.59
C ASN A 365 17.45 27.59 -36.99
N GLY A 366 17.09 28.68 -36.28
CA GLY A 366 15.96 29.58 -36.58
C GLY A 366 14.84 29.59 -35.52
N HIS A 367 15.00 30.20 -34.34
CA HIS A 367 14.61 31.60 -34.07
C HIS A 367 13.17 32.02 -34.47
N SER A 368 12.24 32.07 -33.50
CA SER A 368 11.36 33.25 -33.29
C SER A 368 10.49 33.11 -32.03
N HIS A 369 10.68 34.03 -31.08
CA HIS A 369 9.64 34.39 -30.11
C HIS A 369 8.53 35.18 -30.82
N PRO A 370 7.32 35.25 -30.25
CA PRO A 370 6.97 36.55 -29.69
C PRO A 370 6.34 36.49 -28.28
N GLN A 371 6.58 37.55 -27.52
CA GLN A 371 5.84 37.89 -26.30
C GLN A 371 4.51 38.55 -26.67
N SER A 372 3.47 38.41 -25.83
CA SER A 372 2.38 39.40 -25.78
C SER A 372 1.99 39.76 -24.34
N LYS A 373 2.34 41.01 -24.00
CA LYS A 373 1.91 41.81 -22.84
C LYS A 373 0.66 42.60 -23.24
N SER A 374 -0.25 43.03 -22.38
CA SER A 374 -0.46 42.82 -20.92
C SER A 374 -1.85 43.39 -20.57
N ARG A 375 -2.44 43.04 -19.41
CA ARG A 375 -3.37 43.99 -18.76
C ARG A 375 -3.41 43.91 -17.23
N THR A 376 -2.84 44.95 -16.63
CA THR A 376 -3.01 45.39 -15.24
C THR A 376 -4.38 46.04 -15.03
N ILE A 377 -5.02 45.79 -13.89
CA ILE A 377 -5.88 46.79 -13.23
C ILE A 377 -5.50 46.79 -11.74
N SER A 378 -5.10 47.94 -11.24
CA SER A 378 -4.80 48.20 -9.83
C SER A 378 -6.05 48.75 -9.14
N SER A 379 -6.30 48.36 -7.89
CA SER A 379 -7.21 49.08 -7.01
C SER A 379 -6.79 48.96 -5.54
N SER A 380 -6.01 49.95 -5.10
CA SER A 380 -5.78 50.26 -3.69
C SER A 380 -6.95 51.07 -3.14
N ALA A 381 -7.53 50.67 -2.01
CA ALA A 381 -8.43 51.52 -1.22
C ALA A 381 -8.37 51.16 0.27
N SER A 382 -8.50 52.19 1.12
CA SER A 382 -8.25 52.20 2.56
C SER A 382 -9.51 52.46 3.39
N SER A 383 -9.64 51.80 4.54
CA SER A 383 -10.34 52.24 5.78
C SER A 383 -10.31 51.07 6.77
N THR A 384 -9.92 51.14 8.06
CA THR A 384 -9.99 52.15 9.14
C THR A 384 -11.40 52.35 9.72
N TYR A 385 -11.48 52.29 11.05
CA TYR A 385 -12.62 52.51 11.96
C TYR A 385 -13.72 51.43 12.10
N SER A 386 -13.76 50.82 13.30
CA SER A 386 -14.97 50.71 14.15
C SER A 386 -14.62 50.42 15.62
N SER A 387 -14.90 51.44 16.44
CA SER A 387 -15.21 51.46 17.88
C SER A 387 -15.58 50.12 18.56
N ARG A 388 -14.98 49.76 19.71
CA ARG A 388 -15.27 50.24 21.10
C ARG A 388 -16.74 50.12 21.52
N HIS A 389 -16.99 49.36 22.61
CA HIS A 389 -18.01 49.46 23.71
C HIS A 389 -18.11 48.04 24.35
N SER A 390 -18.23 47.78 25.66
CA SER A 390 -18.36 48.63 26.86
C SER A 390 -17.97 47.87 28.15
N ARG A 391 -17.71 48.62 29.25
CA ARG A 391 -17.88 48.25 30.69
C ARG A 391 -17.01 47.09 31.24
N SER A 392 -16.15 47.24 32.25
CA SER A 392 -16.21 48.00 33.52
C SER A 392 -17.27 47.50 34.52
N SER A 393 -16.83 46.64 35.44
CA SER A 393 -17.31 46.61 36.83
C SER A 393 -16.19 46.20 37.78
N HIS A 394 -16.01 47.02 38.80
CA HIS A 394 -15.06 46.91 39.89
C HIS A 394 -15.66 46.01 40.99
N LEU A 395 -14.83 45.27 41.77
CA LEU A 395 -14.90 45.07 43.24
C LEU A 395 -14.21 43.76 43.70
N GLY A 396 -13.69 43.79 44.94
CA GLY A 396 -13.75 42.62 45.83
C GLY A 396 -12.45 41.89 46.15
N HIS A 397 -11.61 42.46 47.01
CA HIS A 397 -10.65 41.64 47.77
C HIS A 397 -11.38 40.71 48.76
N GLN A 398 -11.09 39.41 48.71
CA GLN A 398 -11.08 38.58 49.92
C GLN A 398 -10.01 37.48 49.80
N LEU A 399 -8.96 37.59 50.63
CA LEU A 399 -7.94 36.56 50.77
C LEU A 399 -8.46 35.49 51.75
N SER A 400 -8.95 34.37 51.22
CA SER A 400 -9.27 33.19 52.02
C SER A 400 -8.09 32.23 52.04
N THR A 401 -7.27 32.29 53.10
CA THR A 401 -6.12 31.40 53.31
C THR A 401 -6.58 30.00 53.71
N ARG A 402 -7.07 29.24 52.75
CA ARG A 402 -7.46 27.83 52.93
C ARG A 402 -6.20 26.99 53.17
N GLN A 403 -6.04 26.46 54.38
CA GLN A 403 -4.99 25.49 54.71
C GLN A 403 -5.24 24.18 53.94
N GLY A 404 -4.66 24.09 52.74
CA GLY A 404 -4.59 22.85 51.97
C GLY A 404 -3.51 21.92 52.53
N SER A 405 -3.75 20.61 52.41
CA SER A 405 -2.73 19.60 52.71
C SER A 405 -1.44 19.86 51.90
N PRO A 406 -0.25 19.60 52.48
CA PRO A 406 1.00 19.97 51.84
C PRO A 406 1.16 19.24 50.50
N SER A 407 1.11 20.00 49.41
CA SER A 407 1.43 19.51 48.07
C SER A 407 2.78 18.81 48.09
N THR A 408 2.91 17.71 47.35
CA THR A 408 4.19 17.01 47.16
C THR A 408 5.29 17.95 46.65
N TYR A 409 4.92 19.00 45.91
CA TYR A 409 5.83 20.07 45.50
C TYR A 409 6.39 20.88 46.68
N ALA A 410 5.60 21.13 47.73
CA ALA A 410 6.07 21.82 48.94
C ALA A 410 7.06 20.96 49.74
N LEU A 411 6.83 19.64 49.82
CA LEU A 411 7.78 18.69 50.44
C LEU A 411 9.09 18.60 49.65
N ILE A 412 9.03 18.56 48.31
CA ILE A 412 10.21 18.58 47.44
C ILE A 412 10.97 19.91 47.55
N ARG A 413 10.26 21.04 47.63
CA ARG A 413 10.89 22.36 47.81
C ARG A 413 11.53 22.50 49.19
N ALA A 414 10.91 21.99 50.25
CA ALA A 414 11.45 22.01 51.61
C ALA A 414 12.70 21.13 51.74
N SER A 415 12.73 19.95 51.10
CA SER A 415 13.91 19.06 51.13
C SER A 415 15.07 19.56 50.26
N LEU A 416 14.81 20.34 49.21
CA LEU A 416 15.84 20.96 48.36
C LEU A 416 16.36 22.30 48.90
N ALA A 417 15.59 22.99 49.75
CA ALA A 417 15.96 24.30 50.30
C ALA A 417 17.37 24.38 50.92
N PRO A 418 17.81 23.46 51.82
CA PRO A 418 19.15 23.54 52.42
C PRO A 418 20.30 23.27 51.45
N TYR A 419 20.02 22.67 50.27
CA TYR A 419 21.04 22.41 49.25
C TYR A 419 21.19 23.58 48.26
N LEU A 420 20.19 24.45 48.16
CA LEU A 420 20.20 25.63 47.29
C LEU A 420 20.93 26.84 47.91
N THR A 421 21.15 26.84 49.23
CA THR A 421 21.96 27.84 49.94
C THR A 421 23.44 27.45 50.05
N SER A 422 23.80 26.22 49.69
CA SER A 422 25.19 25.77 49.67
C SER A 422 26.00 26.45 48.55
N THR A 423 27.32 26.51 48.74
CA THR A 423 28.28 27.17 47.84
C THR A 423 28.02 26.89 46.35
N LYS A 424 28.27 27.89 45.50
CA LYS A 424 27.97 27.85 44.04
C LYS A 424 28.50 26.60 43.32
N VAL A 425 29.61 26.02 43.80
CA VAL A 425 30.21 24.80 43.26
C VAL A 425 29.32 23.57 43.52
N THR A 426 28.83 23.39 44.76
CA THR A 426 27.92 22.28 45.08
C THR A 426 26.58 22.34 44.34
N THR A 427 26.02 23.53 44.15
CA THR A 427 24.79 23.71 43.35
C THR A 427 25.02 23.40 41.88
N PHE A 428 26.16 23.81 41.30
CA PHE A 428 26.57 23.39 39.95
C PHE A 428 26.73 21.87 39.82
N LEU A 429 27.44 21.23 40.76
CA LEU A 429 27.68 19.78 40.72
C LEU A 429 26.36 18.99 40.85
N LEU A 430 25.46 19.43 41.73
CA LEU A 430 24.14 18.80 41.88
C LEU A 430 23.29 18.96 40.61
N LEU A 431 23.25 20.15 40.00
CA LEU A 431 22.39 20.42 38.84
C LEU A 431 22.96 19.84 37.53
N PHE A 432 24.27 19.92 37.30
CA PHE A 432 24.90 19.49 36.04
C PHE A 432 25.50 18.08 36.06
N VAL A 433 25.73 17.47 37.24
CA VAL A 433 26.25 16.09 37.34
C VAL A 433 25.20 15.16 37.92
N LEU A 434 24.60 15.50 39.07
CA LEU A 434 23.67 14.59 39.76
C LEU A 434 22.31 14.45 39.03
N VAL A 435 21.70 15.54 38.56
CA VAL A 435 20.41 15.48 37.85
C VAL A 435 20.49 14.67 36.54
N PRO A 436 21.52 14.81 35.68
CA PRO A 436 21.70 13.94 34.52
C PRO A 436 21.94 12.47 34.90
N LEU A 437 22.75 12.19 35.93
CA LEU A 437 22.98 10.82 36.42
C LEU A 437 21.70 10.15 36.93
N ILE A 438 20.92 10.84 37.78
CA ILE A 438 19.63 10.34 38.27
C ILE A 438 18.66 10.14 37.10
N SER A 439 18.60 11.07 36.15
CA SER A 439 17.76 10.94 34.95
C SER A 439 18.17 9.75 34.09
N PHE A 440 19.47 9.49 33.94
CA PHE A 440 20.01 8.34 33.21
C PHE A 440 19.67 7.01 33.91
N VAL A 441 19.86 6.92 35.24
CA VAL A 441 19.52 5.74 36.04
C VAL A 441 18.01 5.48 36.01
N LEU A 442 17.16 6.50 36.13
CA LEU A 442 15.71 6.37 36.01
C LEU A 442 15.29 5.95 34.58
N ARG A 443 15.96 6.46 33.54
CA ARG A 443 15.73 6.05 32.14
C ARG A 443 16.14 4.59 31.89
N MET A 444 17.27 4.14 32.44
CA MET A 444 17.66 2.72 32.44
C MET A 444 16.64 1.86 33.20
N ARG A 445 16.21 2.28 34.40
CA ARG A 445 15.26 1.51 35.22
C ARG A 445 13.87 1.42 34.57
N ARG A 446 13.40 2.47 33.89
CA ARG A 446 12.18 2.44 33.05
C ARG A 446 12.33 1.48 31.86
N ARG A 447 13.48 1.49 31.14
CA ARG A 447 13.76 0.53 30.05
C ARG A 447 13.80 -0.92 30.56
N ARG A 448 14.44 -1.19 31.70
CA ARG A 448 14.47 -2.53 32.31
C ARG A 448 13.08 -2.99 32.77
N LYS A 449 12.24 -2.10 33.33
CA LYS A 449 10.85 -2.44 33.68
C LYS A 449 10.01 -2.79 32.44
N LEU A 450 10.12 -2.03 31.35
CA LEU A 450 9.42 -2.32 30.09
C LEU A 450 9.82 -3.68 29.50
N LEU A 451 11.11 -4.04 29.57
CA LEU A 451 11.60 -5.35 29.13
C LEU A 451 11.16 -6.47 30.08
N ALA A 452 11.10 -6.24 31.39
CA ALA A 452 10.60 -7.22 32.36
C ALA A 452 9.11 -7.52 32.17
N THR A 453 8.27 -6.52 31.84
CA THR A 453 6.85 -6.73 31.48
C THR A 453 6.64 -7.51 30.17
N LEU A 454 7.69 -7.77 29.41
CA LEU A 454 7.68 -8.59 28.18
C LEU A 454 8.50 -9.88 28.32
N GLY A 455 9.02 -10.18 29.52
CA GLY A 455 10.10 -11.15 29.73
C GLY A 455 9.90 -12.07 30.94
N GLY A 456 8.83 -12.86 30.94
CA GLY A 456 8.61 -14.00 31.85
C GLY A 456 7.25 -13.97 32.57
N GLY A 457 6.45 -15.03 32.58
CA GLY A 457 6.58 -16.30 31.85
C GLY A 457 5.53 -17.34 32.30
N GLY A 458 5.17 -18.27 31.41
CA GLY A 458 4.41 -19.50 31.73
C GLY A 458 2.88 -19.46 31.52
N ALA A 459 2.40 -20.29 30.58
CA ALA A 459 0.99 -20.63 30.29
C ALA A 459 0.07 -19.44 29.87
N VAL A 460 -0.80 -19.52 28.84
CA VAL A 460 -1.37 -20.63 28.05
C VAL A 460 -1.35 -20.24 26.56
N ALA A 461 -1.30 -21.22 25.65
CA ALA A 461 -1.41 -20.98 24.21
C ALA A 461 -2.81 -20.41 23.82
N GLY A 462 -2.87 -19.36 22.99
CA GLY A 462 -4.16 -18.94 22.41
C GLY A 462 -4.30 -17.54 21.81
N VAL A 463 -3.42 -16.57 22.07
CA VAL A 463 -3.66 -15.16 21.66
C VAL A 463 -2.45 -14.51 20.97
N ALA A 464 -2.09 -15.00 19.78
CA ALA A 464 -1.02 -14.44 18.94
C ALA A 464 -1.49 -13.31 17.98
N ALA A 465 -2.77 -12.91 18.02
CA ALA A 465 -3.38 -12.02 17.03
C ALA A 465 -3.66 -10.58 17.50
N ALA A 466 -3.51 -10.26 18.80
CA ALA A 466 -4.07 -9.03 19.38
C ALA A 466 -3.05 -7.96 19.84
N SER A 467 -1.74 -8.25 19.84
CA SER A 467 -0.70 -7.37 20.42
C SER A 467 0.11 -6.54 19.41
N SER A 468 -0.12 -6.71 18.10
CA SER A 468 0.57 -5.93 17.04
C SER A 468 0.04 -4.50 16.83
N ALA A 469 -0.74 -3.98 17.79
CA ALA A 469 -1.35 -2.64 17.74
C ALA A 469 -0.49 -1.53 18.38
N VAL A 470 0.78 -1.79 18.72
CA VAL A 470 1.77 -0.71 18.86
C VAL A 470 2.06 -0.22 17.45
N THR A 471 1.48 0.93 17.09
CA THR A 471 1.38 1.42 15.71
C THR A 471 2.73 1.42 14.98
N ASN A 472 2.77 0.79 13.80
CA ASN A 472 3.95 0.82 12.92
C ASN A 472 4.40 2.26 12.62
N ALA A 473 3.46 3.20 12.53
CA ALA A 473 3.71 4.63 12.46
C ALA A 473 4.63 5.17 13.57
N GLU A 474 4.50 4.71 14.82
CA GLU A 474 5.39 5.12 15.93
C GLU A 474 6.81 4.59 15.73
N LEU A 475 6.94 3.37 15.19
CA LEU A 475 8.22 2.73 14.90
C LEU A 475 8.90 3.34 13.67
N VAL A 476 8.13 3.72 12.65
CA VAL A 476 8.57 4.50 11.48
C VAL A 476 8.98 5.92 11.91
N ARG A 477 8.17 6.64 12.70
CA ARG A 477 8.51 7.97 13.23
C ARG A 477 9.77 7.94 14.09
N ARG A 478 9.93 6.91 14.93
CA ARG A 478 11.14 6.67 15.73
C ARG A 478 12.37 6.34 14.88
N ARG A 479 12.19 5.68 13.72
CA ARG A 479 13.26 5.43 12.74
C ARG A 479 13.60 6.64 11.89
N LEU A 480 12.62 7.46 11.50
CA LEU A 480 12.85 8.74 10.83
C LEU A 480 13.60 9.70 11.75
N HIS A 481 13.21 9.84 13.02
CA HIS A 481 13.98 10.61 14.01
C HIS A 481 15.36 10.01 14.31
N ALA A 482 15.53 8.69 14.21
CA ALA A 482 16.86 8.07 14.32
C ALA A 482 17.73 8.38 13.09
N ALA A 483 17.22 8.16 11.88
CA ALA A 483 17.94 8.38 10.63
C ALA A 483 18.28 9.86 10.41
N SER A 484 17.33 10.76 10.67
CA SER A 484 17.53 12.23 10.66
C SER A 484 18.54 12.68 11.72
N GLY A 485 18.71 11.93 12.81
CA GLY A 485 19.66 12.23 13.89
C GLY A 485 20.96 11.42 13.87
N VAL A 486 21.22 10.55 12.89
CA VAL A 486 22.36 9.60 12.93
C VAL A 486 23.71 10.29 12.69
N VAL A 487 23.74 11.46 12.03
CA VAL A 487 24.99 12.24 11.90
C VAL A 487 25.45 12.77 13.26
N GLU A 488 24.56 13.28 14.11
CA GLU A 488 24.93 13.85 15.41
C GLU A 488 24.88 12.86 16.57
N SER A 489 23.84 12.02 16.68
CA SER A 489 23.67 11.12 17.83
C SER A 489 24.72 10.00 17.87
N GLY A 490 25.20 9.55 16.71
CA GLY A 490 26.32 8.61 16.59
C GLY A 490 27.65 9.24 17.04
N LEU A 491 27.89 10.51 16.68
CA LEU A 491 29.05 11.27 17.13
C LEU A 491 29.01 11.54 18.62
N VAL A 492 27.89 12.00 19.18
CA VAL A 492 27.76 12.25 20.63
C VAL A 492 27.93 10.96 21.44
N GLN A 493 27.41 9.82 20.97
CA GLN A 493 27.59 8.55 21.69
C GLN A 493 29.03 8.00 21.56
N ARG A 494 29.71 8.20 20.42
CA ARG A 494 31.15 7.89 20.29
C ARG A 494 32.01 8.80 21.16
N ALA A 495 31.79 10.11 21.11
CA ALA A 495 32.50 11.11 21.91
C ALA A 495 32.29 10.86 23.41
N TRP A 496 31.09 10.48 23.86
CA TRP A 496 30.87 10.05 25.24
C TRP A 496 31.61 8.76 25.60
N GLY A 497 31.68 7.80 24.66
CA GLY A 497 32.48 6.59 24.83
C GLY A 497 33.98 6.88 24.96
N GLU A 498 34.50 7.79 24.14
CA GLU A 498 35.89 8.25 24.20
C GLU A 498 36.17 9.07 25.46
N ILE A 499 35.28 9.99 25.87
CA ILE A 499 35.42 10.75 27.12
C ILE A 499 35.46 9.81 28.33
N VAL A 500 34.54 8.83 28.41
CA VAL A 500 34.54 7.84 29.50
C VAL A 500 35.80 6.98 29.47
N ARG A 501 36.29 6.62 28.27
CA ARG A 501 37.55 5.88 28.12
C ARG A 501 38.75 6.72 28.55
N VAL A 502 38.87 7.97 28.10
CA VAL A 502 39.97 8.88 28.44
C VAL A 502 39.97 9.15 29.94
N VAL A 503 38.82 9.46 30.56
CA VAL A 503 38.71 9.62 32.01
C VAL A 503 39.10 8.33 32.73
N GLY A 504 38.69 7.16 32.22
CA GLY A 504 39.09 5.86 32.74
C GLY A 504 40.60 5.58 32.66
N ASP A 505 41.23 5.86 31.52
CA ASP A 505 42.68 5.71 31.30
C ASP A 505 43.46 6.72 32.16
N THR A 506 43.01 7.96 32.32
CA THR A 506 43.64 8.97 33.20
C THR A 506 43.52 8.58 34.68
N VAL A 507 42.36 8.10 35.15
CA VAL A 507 42.19 7.60 36.52
C VAL A 507 43.05 6.36 36.76
N LYS A 508 43.17 5.47 35.77
CA LYS A 508 44.02 4.27 35.85
C LYS A 508 45.51 4.61 35.88
N MET A 509 45.96 5.61 35.12
CA MET A 509 47.36 6.08 35.17
C MET A 509 47.66 6.87 36.44
N ALA A 510 46.73 7.67 36.96
CA ALA A 510 46.89 8.35 38.25
C ALA A 510 46.89 7.39 39.46
N GLY A 511 46.23 6.23 39.35
CA GLY A 511 46.23 5.18 40.38
C GLY A 511 47.42 4.20 40.31
N SER A 512 48.18 4.19 39.21
CA SER A 512 49.39 3.40 39.04
C SER A 512 50.62 4.20 39.49
N GLY A 513 50.68 4.48 40.80
CA GLY A 513 51.80 5.22 41.39
C GLY A 513 53.16 4.58 41.13
N LEU A 514 54.21 5.41 41.13
CA LEU A 514 55.60 4.96 41.28
C LEU A 514 55.70 4.03 42.51
N VAL A 515 56.25 2.84 42.28
CA VAL A 515 56.86 1.96 43.29
C VAL A 515 58.23 1.58 42.75
#